data_AF-A0AAE0Y3R0-F1
#
_entry.id   AF-A0AAE0Y3R0-F1
#
_cell.length_a   1.000
_cell.length_b   1.000
_cell.length_c   1.000
_cell.angle_alpha   90.00
_cell.angle_beta   90.00
_cell.angle_gamma   90.00
#
_symmetry.space_group_name_H-M   'P 1'
#
loop_
_entity.id
_entity.type
_entity.pdbx_description
1 polymer ?
#
loop_
_entity_poly.entity_id
_entity_poly.type
_entity_poly.pdbx_seq_one_letter_code
_entity_poly.pdbx_strand_id
1 'polypeptide(L)'
;MYVQTKLVLAVLSVLAGSCYAYQFLWGLNQEMNALCPNQSGASEVGVPDPCDINNFIMCFDGQAIAINTCAANGRFNRQKNACDFIEQVAAPEGCKTVTRPPKKTCGEPGVSVAAMEDTCKYYYSCTTAGAQKMQCNHLSFFIEEKGRCMFITEGFRSSIPKAALADCETKDNYTMAELTQLAQP
;
A
#
# COMPACT_ATOMS: atom_id res chain seq x y z
N MET A 1 15.82 -22.15 -49.88
CA MET A 1 15.25 -22.40 -48.54
C MET A 1 15.61 -21.23 -47.62
N TYR A 2 14.86 -20.12 -47.66
CA TYR A 2 15.23 -18.87 -46.97
C TYR A 2 14.02 -18.18 -46.29
N VAL A 3 12.95 -18.94 -46.04
CA VAL A 3 11.67 -18.42 -45.55
C VAL A 3 11.34 -18.92 -44.13
N GLN A 4 11.97 -20.01 -43.68
CA GLN A 4 11.68 -20.63 -42.38
C GLN A 4 12.35 -19.91 -41.19
N THR A 5 13.45 -19.18 -41.40
CA THR A 5 14.25 -18.62 -40.29
C THR A 5 13.70 -17.31 -39.71
N LYS A 6 12.89 -16.56 -40.47
CA LYS A 6 12.33 -15.27 -40.01
C LYS A 6 11.08 -15.41 -39.15
N LEU A 7 10.34 -16.52 -39.28
CA LEU A 7 9.13 -16.76 -38.47
C LEU A 7 9.45 -17.10 -37.02
N VAL A 8 10.57 -17.82 -36.77
CA VAL A 8 10.96 -18.26 -35.42
C VAL A 8 11.41 -17.10 -34.53
N LEU A 9 12.07 -16.09 -35.11
CA LEU A 9 12.53 -14.89 -34.37
C LEU A 9 11.38 -13.93 -33.99
N ALA A 10 10.29 -13.91 -34.76
CA ALA A 10 9.11 -13.09 -34.44
C ALA A 10 8.25 -13.68 -33.32
N VAL A 11 8.21 -15.01 -33.17
CA VAL A 11 7.41 -15.67 -32.11
C VAL A 11 8.11 -15.61 -30.74
N LEU A 12 9.45 -15.69 -30.71
CA LEU A 12 10.23 -15.60 -29.47
C LEU A 12 10.21 -14.22 -28.81
N SER A 13 10.04 -13.15 -29.60
CA SER A 13 9.98 -11.77 -29.08
C SER A 13 8.62 -11.42 -28.45
N VAL A 14 7.53 -12.07 -28.90
CA VAL A 14 6.18 -11.84 -28.35
C VAL A 14 6.01 -12.54 -26.99
N LEU A 15 6.61 -13.71 -26.78
CA LEU A 15 6.50 -14.46 -25.51
C LEU A 15 7.43 -13.92 -24.40
N ALA A 16 8.59 -13.37 -24.77
CA ALA A 16 9.49 -12.75 -23.80
C ALA A 16 8.99 -11.36 -23.35
N GLY A 17 8.34 -10.61 -24.24
CA GLY A 17 7.79 -9.27 -23.92
C GLY A 17 6.65 -9.31 -22.90
N SER A 18 5.86 -10.39 -22.87
CA SER A 18 4.77 -10.54 -21.89
C SER A 18 5.26 -10.85 -20.48
N CYS A 19 6.32 -11.64 -20.30
CA CYS A 19 6.84 -11.95 -18.95
C CYS A 19 7.48 -10.74 -18.27
N TYR A 20 8.22 -9.91 -19.02
CA TYR A 20 8.81 -8.70 -18.45
C TYR A 20 7.76 -7.60 -18.19
N ALA A 21 6.68 -7.53 -18.97
CA ALA A 21 5.58 -6.60 -18.69
C ALA A 21 4.82 -6.94 -17.40
N TYR A 22 4.69 -8.22 -17.04
CA TYR A 22 4.11 -8.62 -15.75
C TYR A 22 5.03 -8.32 -14.56
N GLN A 23 6.35 -8.25 -14.74
CA GLN A 23 7.24 -7.81 -13.66
C GLN A 23 7.15 -6.30 -13.39
N PHE A 24 6.81 -5.51 -14.40
CA PHE A 24 6.70 -4.05 -14.29
C PHE A 24 5.35 -3.54 -13.77
N LEU A 25 4.30 -4.37 -13.73
CA LEU A 25 2.99 -3.99 -13.18
C LEU A 25 2.80 -4.38 -11.70
N TRP A 26 3.75 -5.11 -11.10
CA TRP A 26 3.68 -5.61 -9.72
C TRP A 26 4.94 -5.34 -8.89
N GLY A 27 5.81 -4.43 -9.35
CA GLY A 27 7.03 -4.00 -8.65
C GLY A 27 6.82 -3.24 -7.34
N LEU A 28 5.60 -3.19 -6.78
CA LEU A 28 5.28 -2.40 -5.59
C LEU A 28 5.54 -3.11 -4.26
N ASN A 29 5.70 -4.43 -4.23
CA ASN A 29 5.83 -5.16 -2.96
C ASN A 29 7.07 -6.04 -2.83
N GLN A 30 7.98 -6.15 -3.80
CA GLN A 30 9.15 -7.06 -3.66
C GLN A 30 10.03 -6.73 -2.45
N GLU A 31 10.31 -5.44 -2.23
CA GLU A 31 11.09 -4.99 -1.08
C GLU A 31 10.35 -5.25 0.25
N MET A 32 9.02 -5.16 0.26
CA MET A 32 8.21 -5.41 1.45
C MET A 32 7.98 -6.91 1.71
N ASN A 33 7.84 -7.70 0.65
CA ASN A 33 7.78 -9.16 0.70
C ASN A 33 9.07 -9.73 1.31
N ALA A 34 10.23 -9.12 1.00
CA ALA A 34 11.49 -9.50 1.60
C ALA A 34 11.55 -9.29 3.12
N LEU A 35 10.64 -8.47 3.68
CA LEU A 35 10.51 -8.25 5.12
C LEU A 35 9.53 -9.23 5.76
N CYS A 36 8.64 -9.83 4.99
CA CYS A 36 7.67 -10.79 5.50
C CYS A 36 8.37 -12.12 5.85
N PRO A 37 8.08 -12.68 7.04
CA PRO A 37 8.61 -13.99 7.39
C PRO A 37 8.04 -15.04 6.45
N ASN A 38 8.90 -15.94 5.98
CA ASN A 38 8.48 -17.07 5.16
C ASN A 38 7.82 -18.14 6.05
N GLN A 39 6.57 -17.87 6.44
CA GLN A 39 5.74 -18.73 7.25
C GLN A 39 4.30 -18.70 6.72
N SER A 40 3.57 -19.78 6.96
CA SER A 40 2.15 -19.84 6.60
C SER A 40 1.31 -19.02 7.58
N GLY A 41 0.25 -18.40 7.06
CA GLY A 41 -0.70 -17.59 7.82
C GLY A 41 -0.30 -16.13 7.96
N ALA A 42 -1.09 -15.41 8.77
CA ALA A 42 -0.93 -13.98 8.99
C ALA A 42 0.25 -13.68 9.92
N SER A 43 0.97 -12.61 9.62
CA SER A 43 2.01 -12.05 10.49
C SER A 43 2.15 -10.55 10.27
N GLU A 44 2.87 -9.90 11.17
CA GLU A 44 3.10 -8.47 11.15
C GLU A 44 4.61 -8.22 11.28
N VAL A 45 5.13 -7.25 10.53
CA VAL A 45 6.53 -6.83 10.64
C VAL A 45 6.64 -5.32 10.58
N GLY A 46 7.67 -4.75 11.19
CA GLY A 46 7.89 -3.32 11.15
C GLY A 46 8.24 -2.85 9.74
N VAL A 47 7.79 -1.66 9.36
CA VAL A 47 8.23 -1.00 8.11
C VAL A 47 9.75 -0.75 8.12
N PRO A 48 10.42 -0.53 6.97
CA PRO A 48 11.87 -0.33 6.95
C PRO A 48 12.38 0.84 7.80
N ASP A 49 11.65 1.95 7.82
CA ASP A 49 12.05 3.16 8.54
C ASP A 49 11.90 2.94 10.06
N PRO A 50 12.99 2.97 10.84
CA PRO A 50 12.92 2.82 12.29
C PRO A 50 12.14 3.97 12.98
N CYS A 51 12.08 5.15 12.38
CA CYS A 51 11.31 6.28 12.91
C CYS A 51 9.80 6.14 12.70
N ASP A 52 9.37 5.29 11.78
CA ASP A 52 7.97 4.96 11.60
C ASP A 52 7.55 3.81 12.53
N ILE A 53 7.36 4.18 13.79
CA ILE A 53 6.88 3.27 14.84
C ILE A 53 5.36 3.18 14.91
N ASN A 54 4.63 3.88 14.04
CA ASN A 54 3.17 3.83 14.05
C ASN A 54 2.66 2.84 13.00
N ASN A 55 3.44 2.57 11.96
CA ASN A 55 3.05 1.69 10.87
C ASN A 55 3.76 0.33 10.90
N PHE A 56 3.10 -0.66 10.31
CA PHE A 56 3.60 -2.03 10.18
C PHE A 56 3.10 -2.65 8.88
N ILE A 57 3.81 -3.65 8.38
CA ILE A 57 3.44 -4.43 7.21
C ILE A 57 2.64 -5.64 7.71
N MET A 58 1.48 -5.84 7.12
CA MET A 58 0.72 -7.09 7.25
C MET A 58 1.22 -8.05 6.18
N CYS A 59 1.54 -9.25 6.62
CA CYS A 59 2.06 -10.33 5.80
C CYS A 59 1.09 -11.51 5.82
N PHE A 60 0.95 -12.19 4.69
CA PHE A 60 0.24 -13.47 4.58
C PHE A 60 1.04 -14.40 3.69
N ASP A 61 1.37 -15.59 4.18
CA ASP A 61 2.17 -16.60 3.46
C ASP A 61 3.46 -16.03 2.84
N GLY A 62 4.19 -15.21 3.62
CA GLY A 62 5.45 -14.59 3.19
C GLY A 62 5.33 -13.41 2.22
N GLN A 63 4.12 -12.91 1.97
CA GLN A 63 3.88 -11.77 1.09
C GLN A 63 3.29 -10.59 1.85
N ALA A 64 3.80 -9.39 1.58
CA ALA A 64 3.24 -8.15 2.09
C ALA A 64 1.91 -7.88 1.38
N ILE A 65 0.83 -7.87 2.16
CA ILE A 65 -0.52 -7.64 1.66
C ILE A 65 -0.99 -6.20 1.91
N ALA A 66 -0.41 -5.51 2.90
CA ALA A 66 -0.70 -4.11 3.19
C ALA A 66 0.31 -3.49 4.17
N ILE A 67 0.34 -2.16 4.25
CA ILE A 67 0.89 -1.40 5.37
C ILE A 67 -0.28 -0.86 6.19
N ASN A 68 -0.27 -1.09 7.50
CA ASN A 68 -1.31 -0.67 8.44
C ASN A 68 -0.71 0.23 9.54
N THR A 69 -1.55 0.89 10.34
CA THR A 69 -1.13 1.72 11.48
C THR A 69 -1.70 1.12 12.75
N CYS A 70 -0.95 1.16 13.82
CA CYS A 70 -1.48 0.93 15.15
C CYS A 70 -2.62 1.90 15.48
N ALA A 71 -3.47 1.50 16.43
CA ALA A 71 -4.51 2.38 16.96
C ALA A 71 -3.90 3.69 17.52
N ALA A 72 -4.73 4.73 17.70
CA ALA A 72 -4.25 6.06 18.11
C ALA A 72 -3.37 6.09 19.37
N ASN A 73 -3.57 5.13 20.29
CA ASN A 73 -2.79 4.96 21.52
C ASN A 73 -1.82 3.77 21.46
N GLY A 74 -1.40 3.37 20.25
CA GLY A 74 -0.50 2.25 20.04
C GLY A 74 0.66 2.58 19.11
N ARG A 75 1.76 1.84 19.27
CA ARG A 75 2.97 1.87 18.46
C ARG A 75 3.41 0.45 18.16
N PHE A 76 3.97 0.23 16.98
CA PHE A 76 4.44 -1.08 16.58
C PHE A 76 5.68 -1.46 17.37
N ASN A 77 5.55 -2.52 18.17
CA ASN A 77 6.64 -3.11 18.92
C ASN A 77 7.33 -4.16 18.05
N ARG A 78 8.47 -3.80 17.45
CA ARG A 78 9.26 -4.69 16.58
C ARG A 78 9.78 -5.95 17.29
N GLN A 79 9.87 -5.95 18.62
CA GLN A 79 10.30 -7.14 19.37
C GLN A 79 9.14 -8.14 19.50
N LYS A 80 7.92 -7.63 19.66
CA LYS A 80 6.70 -8.45 19.75
C LYS A 80 6.07 -8.73 18.39
N ASN A 81 6.50 -8.02 17.34
CA ASN A 81 5.86 -7.99 16.03
C ASN A 81 4.35 -7.73 16.13
N ALA A 82 3.98 -6.74 16.94
CA ALA A 82 2.60 -6.38 17.20
C ALA A 82 2.49 -4.92 17.66
N CYS A 83 1.31 -4.33 17.50
CA CYS A 83 1.01 -3.05 18.14
C CYS A 83 0.93 -3.18 19.66
N ASP A 84 1.54 -2.23 20.35
CA ASP A 84 1.64 -2.17 21.81
C ASP A 84 1.35 -0.75 22.28
N PHE A 85 1.09 -0.56 23.58
CA PHE A 85 0.77 0.75 24.13
C PHE A 85 1.95 1.73 23.99
N ILE A 86 1.66 3.03 23.84
CA ILE A 86 2.70 4.05 23.58
C ILE A 86 3.74 4.10 24.71
N GLU A 87 3.33 3.79 25.93
CA GLU A 87 4.16 3.77 27.13
C GLU A 87 5.14 2.59 27.13
N GLN A 88 4.86 1.53 26.35
CA GLN A 88 5.71 0.34 26.24
C GLN A 88 6.72 0.43 25.09
N VAL A 89 6.52 1.37 24.15
CA VAL A 89 7.37 1.54 22.96
C VAL A 89 7.83 2.99 22.86
N ALA A 90 9.05 3.25 23.33
CA ALA A 90 9.68 4.57 23.17
C ALA A 90 9.94 4.87 21.69
N ALA A 91 9.78 6.14 21.30
CA ALA A 91 10.22 6.58 19.99
C ALA A 91 11.76 6.56 19.93
N PRO A 92 12.38 6.12 18.83
CA PRO A 92 13.84 6.13 18.72
C PRO A 92 14.38 7.56 18.82
N GLU A 93 15.54 7.71 19.46
CA GLU A 93 16.20 9.02 19.59
C GLU A 93 16.54 9.61 18.21
N GLY A 94 16.33 10.91 18.05
CA GLY A 94 16.56 11.61 16.77
C GLY A 94 15.40 11.53 15.77
N CYS A 95 14.37 10.73 16.03
CA CYS A 95 13.17 10.72 15.21
C CYS A 95 12.27 11.92 15.53
N LYS A 96 12.01 12.77 14.52
CA LYS A 96 11.00 13.83 14.64
C LYS A 96 9.62 13.18 14.64
N THR A 97 8.73 13.61 15.53
CA THR A 97 7.31 13.25 15.45
C THR A 97 6.78 13.65 14.08
N VAL A 98 6.28 12.67 13.32
CA VAL A 98 5.59 12.94 12.06
C VAL A 98 4.27 13.64 12.42
N THR A 99 4.30 14.97 12.45
CA THR A 99 3.09 15.79 12.47
C THR A 99 2.29 15.47 11.20
N ARG A 100 1.00 15.18 11.40
CA ARG A 100 -0.05 14.99 10.38
C ARG A 100 0.29 15.77 9.10
N PRO A 101 0.36 15.14 7.92
CA PRO A 101 0.53 15.93 6.71
C PRO A 101 -0.65 16.90 6.60
N PRO A 102 -0.43 18.20 6.36
CA PRO A 102 -1.46 19.05 5.77
C PRO A 102 -1.96 18.44 4.44
N LYS A 103 -3.01 19.01 3.86
CA LYS A 103 -3.43 18.69 2.50
C LYS A 103 -2.23 18.99 1.58
N LYS A 104 -1.46 17.98 1.16
CA LYS A 104 -0.14 18.17 0.55
C LYS A 104 -0.19 17.76 -0.91
N THR A 105 0.40 18.58 -1.77
CA THR A 105 0.55 18.31 -3.20
C THR A 105 1.97 17.87 -3.55
N CYS A 106 2.12 17.09 -4.63
CA CYS A 106 3.45 16.82 -5.16
C CYS A 106 4.15 18.15 -5.54
N GLY A 107 5.41 18.29 -5.13
CA GLY A 107 6.20 19.52 -5.31
C GLY A 107 6.50 20.24 -3.99
N GLU A 108 5.75 19.94 -2.94
CA GLU A 108 6.10 20.36 -1.59
C GLU A 108 7.29 19.54 -1.03
N PRO A 109 8.19 20.15 -0.25
CA PRO A 109 9.28 19.43 0.39
C PRO A 109 8.80 18.29 1.30
N GLY A 110 9.37 17.10 1.11
CA GLY A 110 9.09 15.92 1.94
C GLY A 110 7.75 15.23 1.63
N VAL A 111 7.17 15.46 0.46
CA VAL A 111 5.96 14.76 -0.01
C VAL A 111 6.35 13.66 -0.97
N SER A 112 6.11 12.41 -0.58
CA SER A 112 6.30 11.23 -1.42
C SER A 112 4.99 10.69 -2.00
N VAL A 113 3.85 11.07 -1.43
CA VAL A 113 2.52 10.72 -1.94
C VAL A 113 1.54 11.87 -1.72
N ALA A 114 0.56 12.01 -2.62
CA ALA A 114 -0.49 13.03 -2.52
C ALA A 114 -1.84 12.46 -2.95
N ALA A 115 -2.93 12.92 -2.32
CA ALA A 115 -4.29 12.54 -2.71
C ALA A 115 -4.69 13.18 -4.03
N MET A 116 -5.56 12.51 -4.79
CA MET A 116 -6.28 13.14 -5.90
C MET A 116 -7.58 13.75 -5.38
N GLU A 117 -8.00 14.89 -5.92
CA GLU A 117 -9.17 15.61 -5.39
C GLU A 117 -10.49 14.94 -5.79
N ASP A 118 -10.53 14.35 -6.98
CA ASP A 118 -11.72 13.80 -7.65
C ASP A 118 -11.88 12.28 -7.48
N THR A 119 -10.87 11.60 -6.97
CA THR A 119 -10.88 10.15 -6.76
C THR A 119 -10.02 9.79 -5.55
N CYS A 120 -10.55 8.91 -4.70
CA CYS A 120 -9.82 8.15 -3.70
C CYS A 120 -9.31 6.81 -4.24
N LYS A 121 -9.75 6.34 -5.41
CA LYS A 121 -9.20 5.12 -6.03
C LYS A 121 -7.77 5.31 -6.53
N TYR A 122 -7.40 6.54 -6.86
CA TYR A 122 -6.08 6.88 -7.33
C TYR A 122 -5.41 7.93 -6.43
N TYR A 123 -4.08 7.90 -6.42
CA TYR A 123 -3.23 8.86 -5.71
C TYR A 123 -2.00 9.18 -6.55
N TYR A 124 -1.23 10.19 -6.16
CA TYR A 124 0.05 10.46 -6.77
C TYR A 124 1.20 9.88 -5.95
N SER A 125 2.12 9.17 -6.59
CA SER A 125 3.48 8.96 -6.09
C SER A 125 4.34 10.13 -6.57
N CYS A 126 4.96 10.86 -5.62
CA CYS A 126 5.74 12.05 -5.89
C CYS A 126 7.23 11.70 -5.84
N THR A 127 7.95 12.03 -6.91
CA THR A 127 9.40 11.90 -7.01
C THR A 127 10.02 13.20 -7.50
N THR A 128 11.35 13.29 -7.49
CA THR A 128 12.08 14.41 -8.12
C THR A 128 11.84 14.49 -9.63
N ALA A 129 11.43 13.38 -10.27
CA ALA A 129 11.08 13.33 -11.69
C ALA A 129 9.63 13.75 -11.97
N GLY A 130 8.82 14.01 -10.93
CA GLY A 130 7.42 14.43 -11.05
C GLY A 130 6.44 13.50 -10.34
N ALA A 131 5.15 13.74 -10.58
CA ALA A 131 4.03 13.00 -9.99
C ALA A 131 3.54 11.90 -10.94
N GLN A 132 3.45 10.67 -10.43
CA GLN A 132 2.92 9.52 -11.14
C GLN A 132 1.58 9.09 -10.54
N LYS A 133 0.57 8.88 -11.39
CA LYS A 133 -0.75 8.40 -10.95
C LYS A 133 -0.69 6.91 -10.62
N MET A 134 -1.03 6.57 -9.39
CA MET A 134 -1.06 5.22 -8.85
C MET A 134 -2.50 4.82 -8.53
N GLN A 135 -2.82 3.54 -8.65
CA GLN A 135 -4.13 3.00 -8.29
C GLN A 135 -4.02 2.23 -6.97
N CYS A 136 -4.95 2.46 -6.04
CA CYS A 136 -5.10 1.62 -4.88
C CYS A 136 -5.59 0.21 -5.26
N ASN A 137 -5.28 -0.81 -4.46
CA ASN A 137 -5.76 -2.18 -4.68
C ASN A 137 -7.30 -2.25 -4.70
N HIS A 138 -7.87 -3.31 -5.27
CA HIS A 138 -9.33 -3.48 -5.29
C HIS A 138 -9.93 -3.39 -3.87
N LEU A 139 -11.12 -2.80 -3.74
CA LEU A 139 -11.77 -2.50 -2.46
C LEU A 139 -10.92 -1.70 -1.47
N SER A 140 -10.19 -0.70 -1.96
CA SER A 140 -9.44 0.23 -1.09
C SER A 140 -9.43 1.65 -1.63
N PHE A 141 -9.34 2.60 -0.70
CA PHE A 141 -9.27 4.03 -0.96
C PHE A 141 -7.99 4.63 -0.40
N PHE A 142 -7.39 5.57 -1.12
CA PHE A 142 -6.34 6.41 -0.59
C PHE A 142 -6.94 7.38 0.41
N ILE A 143 -6.58 7.21 1.68
CA ILE A 143 -7.04 8.07 2.76
C ILE A 143 -5.94 9.10 3.01
N GLU A 144 -6.18 10.34 2.60
CA GLU A 144 -5.20 11.43 2.68
C GLU A 144 -4.64 11.61 4.10
N GLU A 145 -5.52 11.59 5.10
CA GLU A 145 -5.13 11.69 6.52
C GLU A 145 -4.17 10.59 6.97
N LYS A 146 -4.14 9.46 6.26
CA LYS A 146 -3.29 8.30 6.53
C LYS A 146 -2.13 8.19 5.55
N GLY A 147 -2.14 8.97 4.47
CA GLY A 147 -1.12 8.95 3.43
C GLY A 147 -0.98 7.59 2.73
N ARG A 148 -2.05 6.77 2.66
CA ARG A 148 -2.00 5.45 2.01
C ARG A 148 -3.37 4.91 1.64
N CYS A 149 -3.36 3.85 0.85
CA CYS A 149 -4.55 3.05 0.56
C CYS A 149 -4.98 2.24 1.78
N MET A 150 -6.28 2.25 2.10
CA MET A 150 -6.90 1.47 3.16
C MET A 150 -8.07 0.66 2.60
N PHE A 151 -8.15 -0.62 2.95
CA PHE A 151 -9.24 -1.50 2.54
C PHE A 151 -10.57 -1.10 3.18
N ILE A 152 -11.64 -1.12 2.40
CA ILE A 152 -13.01 -0.82 2.85
C ILE A 152 -13.83 -2.07 3.17
N THR A 153 -13.18 -3.23 3.18
CA THR A 153 -13.75 -4.52 3.50
C THR A 153 -14.12 -4.61 4.99
N GLU A 154 -14.97 -5.58 5.32
CA GLU A 154 -15.37 -5.85 6.69
C GLU A 154 -14.13 -6.10 7.58
N GLY A 155 -14.12 -5.51 8.78
CA GLY A 155 -12.97 -5.54 9.71
C GLY A 155 -11.99 -4.37 9.57
N PHE A 156 -11.74 -3.85 8.37
CA PHE A 156 -10.82 -2.71 8.17
C PHE A 156 -11.53 -1.36 8.08
N ARG A 157 -12.81 -1.38 7.71
CA ARG A 157 -13.65 -0.18 7.53
C ARG A 157 -13.73 0.72 8.77
N SER A 158 -13.67 0.15 9.97
CA SER A 158 -13.68 0.90 11.25
C SER A 158 -12.40 1.71 11.49
N SER A 159 -11.31 1.38 10.81
CA SER A 159 -10.03 2.08 10.89
C SER A 159 -9.94 3.31 9.99
N ILE A 160 -10.93 3.50 9.11
CA ILE A 160 -11.02 4.65 8.21
C ILE A 160 -11.83 5.77 8.90
N PRO A 161 -11.34 7.02 8.91
CA PRO A 161 -12.12 8.16 9.38
C PRO A 161 -13.47 8.24 8.65
N LYS A 162 -14.58 8.28 9.39
CA LYS A 162 -15.95 8.22 8.82
C LYS A 162 -16.19 9.29 7.73
N ALA A 163 -15.70 10.51 7.94
CA ALA A 163 -15.84 11.58 6.97
C ALA A 163 -15.07 11.30 5.66
N ALA A 164 -13.84 10.79 5.77
CA ALA A 164 -13.04 10.40 4.62
C ALA A 164 -13.67 9.24 3.86
N LEU A 165 -14.21 8.23 4.58
CA LEU A 165 -14.90 7.12 3.95
C LEU A 165 -16.13 7.58 3.15
N ALA A 166 -16.99 8.41 3.74
CA ALA A 166 -18.20 8.90 3.06
C ALA A 166 -17.88 9.75 1.82
N ASP A 167 -16.84 10.59 1.88
CA ASP A 167 -16.35 11.36 0.74
C ASP A 167 -15.85 10.42 -0.37
N CYS A 168 -15.03 9.43 -0.03
CA CYS A 168 -14.49 8.48 -1.00
C CYS A 168 -15.56 7.59 -1.64
N GLU A 169 -16.57 7.14 -0.89
CA GLU A 169 -17.68 6.35 -1.44
C GLU A 169 -18.56 7.18 -2.40
N THR A 170 -18.59 8.50 -2.22
CA THR A 170 -19.26 9.41 -3.15
C THR A 170 -18.47 9.58 -4.45
N LYS A 171 -17.14 9.61 -4.37
CA LYS A 171 -16.23 9.80 -5.52
C LYS A 171 -16.02 8.52 -6.32
N ASP A 172 -15.78 7.40 -5.63
CA ASP A 172 -15.48 6.11 -6.22
C ASP A 172 -16.42 5.06 -5.65
N ASN A 173 -17.56 4.87 -6.30
CA ASN A 173 -18.58 3.97 -5.80
C ASN A 173 -18.23 2.52 -6.17
N TYR A 174 -18.11 1.66 -5.16
CA TYR A 174 -18.05 0.20 -5.34
C TYR A 174 -19.46 -0.37 -5.32
N THR A 175 -19.76 -1.29 -6.23
CA THR A 175 -21.05 -2.00 -6.25
C THR A 175 -21.21 -2.85 -5.00
N MET A 176 -22.46 -3.09 -4.57
CA MET A 176 -22.73 -3.98 -3.44
C MET A 176 -22.21 -5.41 -3.71
N ALA A 177 -22.16 -5.85 -4.96
CA ALA A 177 -21.56 -7.13 -5.33
C ALA A 177 -20.05 -7.18 -5.07
N GLU A 178 -19.32 -6.10 -5.37
CA GLU A 178 -17.89 -5.96 -5.08
C GLU A 178 -17.63 -5.88 -3.56
N LEU A 179 -18.47 -5.18 -2.80
CA LEU A 179 -18.34 -5.12 -1.34
C LEU A 179 -18.65 -6.46 -0.66
N THR A 180 -19.46 -7.33 -1.27
CA THR A 180 -19.88 -8.64 -0.72
C THR A 180 -18.91 -9.78 -1.06
N GLN A 181 -17.91 -9.56 -1.93
CA GLN A 181 -17.01 -10.60 -2.45
C GLN A 181 -16.03 -11.23 -1.44
N LEU A 182 -16.07 -10.87 -0.15
CA LEU A 182 -15.23 -11.49 0.90
C LEU A 182 -16.02 -12.12 2.06
N ALA A 183 -17.33 -12.33 1.90
CA ALA A 183 -18.15 -13.08 2.86
C ALA A 183 -18.22 -14.59 2.57
N GLN A 184 -17.39 -15.11 1.65
CA GLN A 184 -17.31 -16.54 1.38
C GLN A 184 -16.04 -17.11 2.02
N PRO A 185 -16.17 -18.14 2.89
CA PRO A 185 -15.04 -18.76 3.60
C PRO A 185 -14.05 -19.44 2.65
#